data_AF-A0A7S8HAT6-F1
#
_entry.id   AF-A0A7S8HAT6-F1
#
_cell.length_a   1.000
_cell.length_b   1.000
_cell.length_c   1.000
_cell.angle_alpha   90.00
_cell.angle_beta   90.00
_cell.angle_gamma   90.00
#
_symmetry.space_group_name_H-M   'P 1'
#
loop_
_entity.id
_entity.type
_entity.pdbx_description
1 polymer ?
#
loop_
_entity_poly.entity_id
_entity_poly.type
_entity_poly.pdbx_seq_one_letter_code
_entity_poly.pdbx_strand_id
1 'polypeptide(L)'
;MTVIVAAGLSLAASGPPPALAEANLNCDAYAGAAIAQNGQNLAQNCGFTGGRWSNAFRAHADWCAAPGTTMADLVREDRARQEALAQCANRAVREQRACQDYARQAVADRAAAEGARCGISGGRWSSDYARHFEWCLTAPTSARDGETAARRNQLAGCLAARRAAADQARRDACARYAATAVGQQKENGARGCAFSGKRWSGDFFSHFDWCMAARPDMAGRETAARNAALEKGCMLKVCTTRKVASVTPPFFKSVTRCRMVPRQAR
;
A
#
# COMPACT_ATOMS: atom_id res chain seq x y z
N MET A 1 44.18 68.45 45.86
CA MET A 1 44.23 66.98 45.70
C MET A 1 44.35 66.68 44.22
N THR A 2 45.45 66.04 43.87
CA THR A 2 45.96 65.78 42.53
C THR A 2 45.16 64.67 41.86
N VAL A 3 44.72 64.85 40.61
CA VAL A 3 44.42 63.74 39.71
C VAL A 3 44.95 64.09 38.31
N ILE A 4 45.93 63.30 37.89
CA ILE A 4 46.60 63.32 36.59
C ILE A 4 45.74 62.49 35.63
N VAL A 5 45.36 63.05 34.47
CA VAL A 5 44.73 62.28 33.38
C VAL A 5 45.72 62.23 32.22
N ALA A 6 46.27 61.04 31.99
CA ALA A 6 47.23 60.74 30.93
C ALA A 6 46.51 60.65 29.57
N ALA A 7 47.04 61.36 28.57
CA ALA A 7 46.64 61.23 27.17
C ALA A 7 47.21 59.91 26.60
N GLY A 8 46.34 58.95 26.32
CA GLY A 8 46.70 57.71 25.64
C GLY A 8 46.73 57.91 24.12
N LEU A 9 47.94 57.96 23.54
CA LEU A 9 48.16 57.82 22.10
C LEU A 9 48.10 56.32 21.76
N SER A 10 47.00 55.86 21.16
CA SER A 10 46.92 54.50 20.60
C SER A 10 47.51 54.49 19.20
N LEU A 11 48.77 54.06 19.07
CA LEU A 11 49.33 53.61 17.79
C LEU A 11 48.63 52.30 17.40
N ALA A 12 47.81 52.34 16.34
CA ALA A 12 47.39 51.14 15.66
C ALA A 12 48.59 50.54 14.92
N ALA A 13 49.21 49.52 15.49
CA ALA A 13 50.16 48.68 14.77
C ALA A 13 49.36 47.83 13.78
N SER A 14 49.36 48.23 12.51
CA SER A 14 49.02 47.36 11.39
C SER A 14 50.08 46.27 11.31
N GLY A 15 49.85 45.17 12.00
CA GLY A 15 50.64 43.95 11.80
C GLY A 15 50.55 43.53 10.34
N PRO A 16 51.61 42.94 9.77
CA PRO A 16 51.53 42.35 8.44
C PRO A 16 50.33 41.38 8.40
N PRO A 17 49.60 41.29 7.28
CA PRO A 17 48.60 40.24 7.13
C PRO A 17 49.27 38.90 7.45
N PRO A 18 48.57 37.95 8.09
CA PRO A 18 49.13 36.61 8.27
C PRO A 18 49.55 36.15 6.88
N ALA A 19 50.83 35.85 6.71
CA ALA A 19 51.29 35.14 5.53
C ALA A 19 50.45 33.88 5.49
N LEU A 20 49.51 33.80 4.53
CA LEU A 20 48.95 32.53 4.12
C LEU A 20 50.19 31.74 3.71
N ALA A 21 50.63 30.82 4.55
CA ALA A 21 51.60 29.85 4.13
C ALA A 21 50.99 29.22 2.88
N GLU A 22 51.56 29.54 1.71
CA GLU A 22 51.28 28.80 0.51
C GLU A 22 51.63 27.36 0.86
N ALA A 23 50.62 26.58 1.20
CA ALA A 23 50.76 25.14 1.29
C ALA A 23 51.11 24.73 -0.14
N ASN A 24 52.41 24.64 -0.42
CA ASN A 24 52.90 24.23 -1.71
C ASN A 24 52.31 22.84 -1.97
N LEU A 25 51.28 22.81 -2.82
CA LEU A 25 50.51 21.60 -3.07
C LEU A 25 51.46 20.59 -3.72
N ASN A 26 51.48 19.37 -3.18
CA ASN A 26 52.27 18.31 -3.81
C ASN A 26 51.52 17.78 -5.04
N CYS A 27 51.62 18.52 -6.14
CA CYS A 27 50.89 18.24 -7.36
C CYS A 27 51.36 16.97 -8.08
N ASP A 28 52.64 16.60 -7.92
CA ASP A 28 53.15 15.34 -8.43
C ASP A 28 52.56 14.15 -7.67
N ALA A 29 52.44 14.24 -6.34
CA ALA A 29 51.79 13.21 -5.54
C ALA A 29 50.31 13.07 -5.89
N TYR A 30 49.59 14.18 -6.06
CA TYR A 30 48.21 14.16 -6.52
C TYR A 30 48.09 13.52 -7.92
N ALA A 31 48.91 13.93 -8.89
CA ALA A 31 48.87 13.39 -10.24
C ALA A 31 49.19 11.89 -10.29
N GLY A 32 50.14 11.43 -9.48
CA GLY A 32 50.45 10.02 -9.31
C GLY A 32 49.27 9.23 -8.75
N ALA A 33 48.63 9.73 -7.68
CA ALA A 33 47.45 9.11 -7.09
C ALA A 33 46.28 9.04 -8.08
N ALA A 34 46.04 10.12 -8.82
CA ALA A 34 44.99 10.17 -9.84
C ALA A 34 45.19 9.11 -10.93
N ILE A 35 46.42 8.93 -11.44
CA ILE A 35 46.72 7.87 -12.41
C ILE A 35 46.54 6.49 -11.81
N ALA A 36 47.01 6.25 -10.58
CA ALA A 36 46.85 4.96 -9.92
C ALA A 36 45.36 4.57 -9.79
N GLN A 37 44.53 5.54 -9.37
CA GLN A 37 43.08 5.38 -9.29
C GLN A 37 42.44 5.15 -10.67
N ASN A 38 42.95 5.79 -11.73
CA ASN A 38 42.50 5.47 -13.09
C ASN A 38 42.90 4.05 -13.51
N GLY A 39 44.08 3.58 -13.10
CA GLY A 39 44.48 2.18 -13.25
C GLY A 39 43.49 1.23 -12.57
N GLN A 40 43.01 1.57 -11.36
CA GLN A 40 41.98 0.80 -10.68
C GLN A 40 40.63 0.81 -11.42
N ASN A 41 40.20 1.96 -11.94
CA ASN A 41 39.01 2.09 -12.78
C ASN A 41 39.05 1.13 -13.98
N LEU A 42 40.19 1.05 -14.67
CA LEU A 42 40.41 0.13 -15.79
C LEU A 42 40.44 -1.33 -15.34
N ALA A 43 41.20 -1.64 -14.27
CA ALA A 43 41.33 -3.00 -13.76
C ALA A 43 40.01 -3.60 -13.27
N GLN A 44 39.15 -2.77 -12.65
CA GLN A 44 37.83 -3.16 -12.19
C GLN A 44 36.74 -3.04 -13.27
N ASN A 45 37.10 -2.63 -14.50
CA ASN A 45 36.19 -2.39 -15.61
C ASN A 45 35.02 -1.45 -15.22
N CYS A 46 35.30 -0.41 -14.43
CA CYS A 46 34.27 0.52 -13.96
C CYS A 46 33.74 1.42 -15.08
N GLY A 47 34.53 1.62 -16.15
CA GLY A 47 34.11 2.37 -17.33
C GLY A 47 34.02 3.88 -17.11
N PHE A 48 34.63 4.41 -16.05
CA PHE A 48 34.68 5.86 -15.85
C PHE A 48 35.60 6.51 -16.89
N THR A 49 35.20 7.66 -17.43
CA THR A 49 35.88 8.37 -18.53
C THR A 49 35.98 9.88 -18.26
N GLY A 50 36.65 10.63 -19.14
CA GLY A 50 36.84 12.08 -19.04
C GLY A 50 38.14 12.48 -18.32
N GLY A 51 38.38 13.79 -18.18
CA GLY A 51 39.66 14.33 -17.65
C GLY A 51 40.03 13.79 -16.27
N ARG A 52 39.02 13.62 -15.40
CA ARG A 52 39.12 12.92 -14.11
C ARG A 52 39.74 11.53 -14.29
N TRP A 53 39.20 10.71 -15.17
CA TRP A 53 39.64 9.33 -15.38
C TRP A 53 40.58 9.21 -16.58
N SER A 54 41.60 10.07 -16.62
CA SER A 54 42.65 10.05 -17.64
C SER A 54 43.97 9.52 -17.08
N ASN A 55 44.82 8.98 -17.96
CA ASN A 55 46.20 8.55 -17.65
C ASN A 55 47.23 9.66 -17.88
N ALA A 56 46.79 10.91 -18.12
CA ALA A 56 47.65 12.03 -18.46
C ALA A 56 48.19 12.68 -17.18
N PHE A 57 49.38 12.24 -16.71
CA PHE A 57 50.02 12.77 -15.50
C PHE A 57 50.07 14.29 -15.49
N ARG A 58 50.56 14.88 -16.60
CA ARG A 58 50.73 16.32 -16.72
C ARG A 58 49.40 17.08 -16.62
N ALA A 59 48.31 16.54 -17.15
CA ALA A 59 47.00 17.18 -17.04
C ALA A 59 46.51 17.24 -15.58
N HIS A 60 46.78 16.20 -14.77
CA HIS A 60 46.46 16.21 -13.35
C HIS A 60 47.36 17.17 -12.55
N ALA A 61 48.66 17.20 -12.87
CA ALA A 61 49.61 18.12 -12.24
C ALA A 61 49.28 19.58 -12.58
N ASP A 62 48.97 19.88 -13.84
CA ASP A 62 48.60 21.22 -14.31
C ASP A 62 47.29 21.70 -13.66
N TRP A 63 46.29 20.81 -13.48
CA TRP A 63 45.07 21.16 -12.75
C TRP A 63 45.33 21.46 -11.27
N CYS A 64 46.21 20.67 -10.62
CA CYS A 64 46.59 20.92 -9.23
C CYS A 64 47.34 22.24 -9.06
N ALA A 65 48.22 22.58 -10.02
CA ALA A 65 49.01 23.81 -10.00
C ALA A 65 48.23 25.05 -10.48
N ALA A 66 46.98 24.89 -10.89
CA ALA A 66 46.16 26.00 -11.37
C ALA A 66 45.92 27.05 -10.26
N PRO A 67 45.97 28.36 -10.59
CA PRO A 67 45.70 29.40 -9.60
C PRO A 67 44.33 29.22 -8.95
N GLY A 68 44.30 29.22 -7.62
CA GLY A 68 43.07 29.07 -6.84
C GLY A 68 42.72 27.62 -6.46
N THR A 69 43.45 26.62 -6.95
CA THR A 69 43.33 25.25 -6.44
C THR A 69 43.85 25.21 -5.00
N THR A 70 43.05 24.63 -4.11
CA THR A 70 43.39 24.51 -2.69
C THR A 70 43.57 23.05 -2.30
N MET A 71 44.20 22.81 -1.14
CA MET A 71 44.25 21.46 -0.56
C MET A 71 42.84 20.87 -0.36
N ALA A 72 41.85 21.72 -0.06
CA ALA A 72 40.47 21.28 0.08
C ALA A 72 39.87 20.77 -1.24
N ASP A 73 40.27 21.33 -2.38
CA ASP A 73 39.88 20.82 -3.72
C ASP A 73 40.48 19.44 -3.98
N LEU A 74 41.77 19.25 -3.68
CA LEU A 74 42.44 17.97 -3.85
C LEU A 74 41.80 16.87 -2.99
N VAL A 75 41.49 17.18 -1.72
CA VAL A 75 40.79 16.25 -0.82
C VAL A 75 39.40 15.90 -1.34
N ARG A 76 38.64 16.89 -1.84
CA ARG A 76 37.31 16.63 -2.44
C ARG A 76 37.42 15.75 -3.68
N GLU A 77 38.40 16.01 -4.52
CA GLU A 77 38.62 15.27 -5.76
C GLU A 77 39.02 13.82 -5.47
N ASP A 78 40.01 13.60 -4.61
CA ASP A 78 40.45 12.27 -4.17
C ASP A 78 39.30 11.48 -3.54
N ARG A 79 38.55 12.10 -2.61
CA ARG A 79 37.37 11.47 -2.00
C ARG A 79 36.35 11.05 -3.05
N ALA A 80 36.02 11.92 -4.00
CA ALA A 80 35.04 11.60 -5.04
C ALA A 80 35.50 10.42 -5.93
N ARG A 81 36.81 10.32 -6.23
CA ARG A 81 37.37 9.18 -6.97
C ARG A 81 37.33 7.89 -6.17
N GLN A 82 37.70 7.95 -4.89
CA GLN A 82 37.64 6.81 -3.99
C GLN A 82 36.21 6.31 -3.82
N GLU A 83 35.24 7.21 -3.64
CA GLU A 83 33.82 6.86 -3.57
C GLU A 83 33.33 6.19 -4.86
N ALA A 84 33.70 6.70 -6.04
CA ALA A 84 33.36 6.09 -7.32
C ALA A 84 33.96 4.67 -7.48
N LEU A 85 35.23 4.47 -7.12
CA LEU A 85 35.89 3.17 -7.16
C LEU A 85 35.29 2.19 -6.15
N ALA A 86 35.00 2.65 -4.93
CA ALA A 86 34.32 1.85 -3.92
C ALA A 86 32.92 1.41 -4.39
N GLN A 87 32.18 2.30 -5.07
CA GLN A 87 30.90 1.95 -5.68
C GLN A 87 31.10 0.92 -6.79
N CYS A 88 32.10 1.07 -7.65
CA CYS A 88 32.39 0.09 -8.69
C CYS A 88 32.75 -1.28 -8.12
N ALA A 89 33.66 -1.33 -7.14
CA ALA A 89 34.06 -2.56 -6.45
C ALA A 89 32.86 -3.30 -5.84
N ASN A 90 31.86 -2.56 -5.34
CA ASN A 90 30.65 -3.12 -4.75
C ASN A 90 29.54 -3.47 -5.77
N ARG A 91 29.79 -3.38 -7.08
CA ARG A 91 28.77 -3.63 -8.12
C ARG A 91 28.19 -5.05 -8.03
N ALA A 92 29.04 -6.07 -7.93
CA ALA A 92 28.60 -7.46 -7.87
C ALA A 92 27.67 -7.73 -6.66
N VAL A 93 28.00 -7.18 -5.50
CA VAL A 93 27.18 -7.30 -4.28
C VAL A 93 25.83 -6.61 -4.45
N ARG A 94 25.80 -5.42 -5.05
CA ARG A 94 24.54 -4.71 -5.34
C ARG A 94 23.66 -5.47 -6.32
N GLU A 95 24.22 -6.00 -7.40
CA GLU A 95 23.47 -6.81 -8.36
C GLU A 95 22.94 -8.09 -7.72
N GLN A 96 23.76 -8.77 -6.91
CA GLN A 96 23.31 -9.95 -6.16
C GLN A 96 22.12 -9.62 -5.26
N ARG A 97 22.20 -8.53 -4.47
CA ARG A 97 21.10 -8.10 -3.61
C ARG A 97 19.85 -7.75 -4.42
N ALA A 98 20.00 -7.01 -5.52
CA ALA A 98 18.88 -6.65 -6.38
C ALA A 98 18.21 -7.88 -7.00
N CYS A 99 18.98 -8.91 -7.36
CA CYS A 99 18.43 -10.18 -7.84
C CYS A 99 17.74 -10.99 -6.75
N GLN A 100 18.24 -10.96 -5.51
CA GLN A 100 17.53 -11.56 -4.38
C GLN A 100 16.19 -10.87 -4.13
N ASP A 101 16.16 -9.54 -4.17
CA ASP A 101 14.94 -8.74 -4.02
C ASP A 101 13.93 -9.06 -5.13
N TYR A 102 14.38 -9.10 -6.39
CA TYR A 102 13.56 -9.50 -7.53
C TYR A 102 12.97 -10.90 -7.34
N ALA A 103 13.79 -11.90 -6.99
CA ALA A 103 13.34 -13.28 -6.87
C ALA A 103 12.34 -13.45 -5.71
N ARG A 104 12.55 -12.77 -4.57
CA ARG A 104 11.57 -12.72 -3.48
C ARG A 104 10.24 -12.12 -3.94
N GLN A 105 10.31 -10.97 -4.63
CA GLN A 105 9.11 -10.30 -5.13
C GLN A 105 8.36 -11.19 -6.13
N ALA A 106 9.07 -11.87 -7.04
CA ALA A 106 8.46 -12.73 -8.04
C ALA A 106 7.66 -13.88 -7.40
N VAL A 107 8.22 -14.55 -6.38
CA VAL A 107 7.50 -15.61 -5.65
C VAL A 107 6.31 -15.05 -4.86
N ALA A 108 6.48 -13.88 -4.22
CA ALA A 108 5.39 -13.20 -3.51
C ALA A 108 4.23 -12.81 -4.45
N ASP A 109 4.54 -12.27 -5.63
CA ASP A 109 3.55 -11.94 -6.66
C ASP A 109 2.80 -13.19 -7.12
N ARG A 110 3.50 -14.33 -7.25
CA ARG A 110 2.86 -15.60 -7.58
C ARG A 110 1.88 -16.03 -6.49
N ALA A 111 2.30 -16.00 -5.22
CA ALA A 111 1.42 -16.33 -4.11
C ALA A 111 0.18 -15.40 -4.06
N ALA A 112 0.36 -14.10 -4.31
CA ALA A 112 -0.74 -13.15 -4.39
C ALA A 112 -1.70 -13.46 -5.54
N ALA A 113 -1.17 -13.79 -6.73
CA ALA A 113 -1.97 -14.19 -7.89
C ALA A 113 -2.78 -15.49 -7.63
N GLU A 114 -2.19 -16.46 -6.94
CA GLU A 114 -2.88 -17.69 -6.52
C GLU A 114 -3.99 -17.40 -5.50
N GLY A 115 -3.68 -16.62 -4.45
CA GLY A 115 -4.65 -16.25 -3.43
C GLY A 115 -5.85 -15.47 -3.99
N ALA A 116 -5.59 -14.59 -4.97
CA ALA A 116 -6.62 -13.85 -5.68
C ALA A 116 -7.34 -14.67 -6.77
N ARG A 117 -6.88 -15.90 -7.05
CA ARG A 117 -7.38 -16.80 -8.11
C ARG A 117 -7.33 -16.16 -9.50
N CYS A 118 -6.22 -15.49 -9.79
CA CYS A 118 -6.04 -14.76 -11.05
C CYS A 118 -5.86 -15.65 -12.28
N GLY A 119 -5.56 -16.94 -12.10
CA GLY A 119 -5.32 -17.88 -13.22
C GLY A 119 -4.06 -17.60 -14.03
N ILE A 120 -3.22 -16.64 -13.62
CA ILE A 120 -1.98 -16.30 -14.32
C ILE A 120 -0.98 -17.45 -14.13
N SER A 121 -0.33 -17.85 -15.23
CA SER A 121 0.54 -19.03 -15.29
C SER A 121 1.73 -18.82 -16.24
N GLY A 122 2.57 -19.85 -16.40
CA GLY A 122 3.76 -19.83 -17.26
C GLY A 122 5.06 -19.66 -16.46
N GLY A 123 6.21 -19.85 -17.14
CA GLY A 123 7.53 -19.88 -16.50
C GLY A 123 7.87 -18.63 -15.68
N ARG A 124 7.41 -17.47 -16.14
CA ARG A 124 7.57 -16.22 -15.40
C ARG A 124 6.82 -16.24 -14.06
N TRP A 125 5.73 -16.97 -13.92
CA TRP A 125 4.93 -17.09 -12.68
C TRP A 125 5.29 -18.34 -11.87
N SER A 126 6.54 -18.82 -11.98
CA SER A 126 7.05 -19.88 -11.11
C SER A 126 7.04 -19.45 -9.64
N SER A 127 6.78 -20.39 -8.73
CA SER A 127 6.98 -20.24 -7.27
C SER A 127 8.43 -20.54 -6.84
N ASP A 128 9.29 -20.94 -7.77
CA ASP A 128 10.68 -21.25 -7.53
C ASP A 128 11.55 -19.98 -7.47
N TYR A 129 12.04 -19.67 -6.27
CA TYR A 129 12.95 -18.56 -6.02
C TYR A 129 14.28 -18.69 -6.77
N ALA A 130 14.88 -19.89 -6.78
CA ALA A 130 16.21 -20.11 -7.36
C ALA A 130 16.18 -19.82 -8.86
N ARG A 131 15.13 -20.28 -9.54
CA ARG A 131 14.92 -19.99 -10.97
C ARG A 131 14.88 -18.49 -11.29
N HIS A 132 14.19 -17.69 -10.47
CA HIS A 132 14.13 -16.24 -10.66
C HIS A 132 15.47 -15.57 -10.39
N PHE A 133 16.16 -16.03 -9.35
CA PHE A 133 17.46 -15.51 -8.97
C PHE A 133 18.51 -15.79 -10.04
N GLU A 134 18.60 -17.02 -10.53
CA GLU A 134 19.52 -17.45 -11.59
C GLU A 134 19.29 -16.70 -12.90
N TRP A 135 18.02 -16.56 -13.31
CA TRP A 135 17.69 -15.75 -14.49
C TRP A 135 18.17 -14.30 -14.31
N CYS A 136 17.91 -13.69 -13.14
CA CYS A 136 18.28 -12.31 -12.88
C CYS A 136 19.79 -12.06 -12.95
N LEU A 137 20.61 -12.99 -12.46
CA LEU A 137 22.08 -12.86 -12.50
C LEU A 137 22.65 -12.77 -13.92
N THR A 138 21.92 -13.27 -14.92
CA THR A 138 22.33 -13.24 -16.34
C THR A 138 21.57 -12.19 -17.16
N ALA A 139 20.47 -11.65 -16.60
CA ALA A 139 19.65 -10.64 -17.27
C ALA A 139 20.27 -9.23 -17.10
N PRO A 140 20.21 -8.38 -18.14
CA PRO A 140 20.55 -6.97 -17.96
C PRO A 140 19.55 -6.30 -17.01
N THR A 141 20.00 -5.27 -16.28
CA THR A 141 19.20 -4.50 -15.32
C THR A 141 17.85 -4.06 -15.90
N SER A 142 17.84 -3.60 -17.16
CA SER A 142 16.62 -3.19 -17.86
C SER A 142 15.61 -4.32 -18.08
N ALA A 143 16.07 -5.55 -18.31
CA ALA A 143 15.18 -6.71 -18.45
C ALA A 143 14.55 -7.11 -17.12
N ARG A 144 15.32 -7.09 -16.02
CA ARG A 144 14.80 -7.30 -14.65
C ARG A 144 13.73 -6.28 -14.30
N ASP A 145 14.00 -5.01 -14.58
CA ASP A 145 13.08 -3.92 -14.25
C ASP A 145 11.81 -3.99 -15.11
N GLY A 146 11.95 -4.30 -16.41
CA GLY A 146 10.84 -4.54 -17.33
C GLY A 146 9.97 -5.74 -16.93
N GLU A 147 10.59 -6.85 -16.52
CA GLU A 147 9.88 -8.04 -16.02
C GLU A 147 9.12 -7.68 -14.74
N THR A 148 9.77 -7.01 -13.78
CA THR A 148 9.14 -6.56 -12.54
C THR A 148 7.90 -5.69 -12.82
N ALA A 149 8.00 -4.72 -13.73
CA ALA A 149 6.88 -3.86 -14.10
C ALA A 149 5.75 -4.65 -14.76
N ALA A 150 6.07 -5.54 -15.70
CA ALA A 150 5.09 -6.36 -16.40
C ALA A 150 4.31 -7.29 -15.44
N ARG A 151 5.00 -7.89 -14.46
CA ARG A 151 4.37 -8.71 -13.42
C ARG A 151 3.42 -7.91 -12.55
N ARG A 152 3.87 -6.76 -12.06
CA ARG A 152 3.05 -5.84 -11.25
C ARG A 152 1.81 -5.40 -12.00
N ASN A 153 1.94 -5.04 -13.27
CA ASN A 153 0.81 -4.62 -14.10
C ASN A 153 -0.21 -5.76 -14.30
N GLN A 154 0.25 -6.98 -14.58
CA GLN A 154 -0.63 -8.15 -14.71
C GLN A 154 -1.36 -8.47 -13.40
N LEU A 155 -0.65 -8.49 -12.27
CA LEU A 155 -1.25 -8.73 -10.96
C LEU A 155 -2.24 -7.63 -10.58
N ALA A 156 -1.86 -6.36 -10.75
CA ALA A 156 -2.71 -5.21 -10.45
C ALA A 156 -4.01 -5.25 -11.26
N GLY A 157 -3.93 -5.58 -12.56
CA GLY A 157 -5.09 -5.75 -13.42
C GLY A 157 -6.04 -6.83 -12.89
N CYS A 158 -5.51 -7.99 -12.50
CA CYS A 158 -6.33 -9.03 -11.88
C CYS A 158 -6.97 -8.56 -10.56
N LEU A 159 -6.19 -7.99 -9.64
CA LEU A 159 -6.69 -7.57 -8.34
C LEU A 159 -7.80 -6.52 -8.47
N ALA A 160 -7.65 -5.59 -9.42
CA ALA A 160 -8.68 -4.62 -9.74
C ALA A 160 -9.96 -5.30 -10.25
N ALA A 161 -9.84 -6.26 -11.17
CA ALA A 161 -10.99 -7.02 -11.68
C ALA A 161 -11.70 -7.83 -10.56
N ARG A 162 -10.94 -8.46 -9.66
CA ARG A 162 -11.49 -9.21 -8.52
C ARG A 162 -12.22 -8.29 -7.55
N ARG A 163 -11.67 -7.11 -7.27
CA ARG A 163 -12.31 -6.08 -6.44
C ARG A 163 -13.62 -5.59 -7.07
N ALA A 164 -13.60 -5.25 -8.36
CA ALA A 164 -14.78 -4.80 -9.07
C ALA A 164 -15.90 -5.86 -9.07
N ALA A 165 -15.54 -7.13 -9.27
CA ALA A 165 -16.50 -8.24 -9.20
C ALA A 165 -17.10 -8.40 -7.79
N ALA A 166 -16.28 -8.26 -6.73
CA ALA A 166 -16.76 -8.32 -5.36
C ALA A 166 -17.70 -7.14 -5.02
N ASP A 167 -17.35 -5.94 -5.48
CA ASP A 167 -18.18 -4.74 -5.30
C ASP A 167 -19.53 -4.89 -6.02
N GLN A 168 -19.53 -5.42 -7.25
CA GLN A 168 -20.76 -5.71 -7.98
C GLN A 168 -21.62 -6.76 -7.25
N ALA A 169 -21.01 -7.88 -6.83
CA ALA A 169 -21.72 -8.93 -6.11
C ALA A 169 -22.37 -8.42 -4.80
N ARG A 170 -21.70 -7.47 -4.12
CA ARG A 170 -22.24 -6.81 -2.94
C ARG A 170 -23.44 -5.91 -3.28
N ARG A 171 -23.35 -5.11 -4.35
CA ARG A 171 -24.47 -4.29 -4.82
C ARG A 171 -25.67 -5.15 -5.17
N ASP A 172 -25.47 -6.26 -5.89
CA ASP A 172 -26.55 -7.17 -6.27
C ASP A 172 -27.21 -7.82 -5.03
N ALA A 173 -26.40 -8.22 -4.05
CA ALA A 173 -26.90 -8.76 -2.78
C ALA A 173 -27.73 -7.72 -2.01
N CYS A 174 -27.26 -6.48 -1.92
CA CYS A 174 -27.99 -5.40 -1.27
C CYS A 174 -29.27 -5.01 -2.01
N ALA A 175 -29.26 -5.03 -3.35
CA ALA A 175 -30.47 -4.83 -4.15
C ALA A 175 -31.53 -5.90 -3.88
N ARG A 176 -31.12 -7.18 -3.82
CA ARG A 176 -32.02 -8.29 -3.45
C ARG A 176 -32.58 -8.16 -2.04
N TYR A 177 -31.75 -7.77 -1.08
CA TYR A 177 -32.20 -7.49 0.29
C TYR A 177 -33.23 -6.35 0.30
N ALA A 178 -32.94 -5.22 -0.34
CA ALA A 178 -33.83 -4.06 -0.37
C ALA A 178 -35.17 -4.40 -1.01
N ALA A 179 -35.18 -5.14 -2.12
CA ALA A 179 -36.40 -5.63 -2.75
C ALA A 179 -37.20 -6.55 -1.82
N THR A 180 -36.52 -7.49 -1.14
CA THR A 180 -37.15 -8.36 -0.12
C THR A 180 -37.76 -7.56 1.02
N ALA A 181 -37.05 -6.56 1.53
CA ALA A 181 -37.52 -5.71 2.62
C ALA A 181 -38.79 -4.94 2.23
N VAL A 182 -38.82 -4.34 1.04
CA VAL A 182 -40.02 -3.67 0.52
C VAL A 182 -41.17 -4.65 0.33
N GLY A 183 -40.90 -5.85 -0.21
CA GLY A 183 -41.89 -6.92 -0.35
C GLY A 183 -42.51 -7.35 0.99
N GLN A 184 -41.69 -7.55 2.02
CA GLN A 184 -42.14 -7.85 3.38
C GLN A 184 -42.95 -6.69 3.99
N GLN A 185 -42.63 -5.43 3.66
CA GLN A 185 -43.43 -4.29 4.10
C GLN A 185 -44.80 -4.26 3.43
N LYS A 186 -44.86 -4.60 2.13
CA LYS A 186 -46.13 -4.76 1.42
C LYS A 186 -46.98 -5.86 2.07
N GLU A 187 -46.37 -6.99 2.44
CA GLU A 187 -47.06 -8.07 3.16
C GLU A 187 -47.56 -7.63 4.56
N ASN A 188 -46.72 -6.93 5.33
CA ASN A 188 -47.10 -6.34 6.62
C ASN A 188 -48.37 -5.46 6.49
N GLY A 189 -48.43 -4.63 5.46
CA GLY A 189 -49.61 -3.82 5.12
C GLY A 189 -50.81 -4.68 4.73
N ALA A 190 -50.65 -5.61 3.78
CA ALA A 190 -51.73 -6.45 3.26
C ALA A 190 -52.37 -7.34 4.34
N ARG A 191 -51.56 -7.90 5.25
CA ARG A 191 -52.01 -8.72 6.38
C ARG A 191 -52.46 -7.87 7.58
N GLY A 192 -52.27 -6.55 7.52
CA GLY A 192 -52.61 -5.62 8.58
C GLY A 192 -51.90 -5.92 9.90
N CYS A 193 -50.60 -6.25 9.86
CA CYS A 193 -49.83 -6.59 11.07
C CYS A 193 -49.43 -5.35 11.90
N ALA A 194 -49.49 -4.16 11.27
CA ALA A 194 -49.19 -2.86 11.88
C ALA A 194 -47.75 -2.70 12.39
N PHE A 195 -46.78 -3.45 11.84
CA PHE A 195 -45.38 -3.20 12.14
C PHE A 195 -44.92 -1.88 11.52
N SER A 196 -44.03 -1.14 12.20
CA SER A 196 -43.64 0.22 11.84
C SER A 196 -42.15 0.52 12.13
N GLY A 197 -41.70 1.72 11.77
CA GLY A 197 -40.31 2.19 11.94
C GLY A 197 -39.43 1.92 10.72
N LYS A 198 -38.14 2.32 10.79
CA LYS A 198 -37.18 2.24 9.66
C LYS A 198 -37.09 0.85 9.03
N ARG A 199 -37.15 -0.18 9.87
CA ARG A 199 -37.25 -1.59 9.44
C ARG A 199 -38.41 -1.76 8.47
N TRP A 200 -39.62 -1.31 8.81
CA TRP A 200 -40.84 -1.49 8.03
C TRP A 200 -41.11 -0.30 7.09
N SER A 201 -40.07 0.14 6.37
CA SER A 201 -40.18 1.15 5.31
C SER A 201 -40.46 0.51 3.94
N GLY A 202 -41.22 1.20 3.09
CA GLY A 202 -41.43 0.84 1.68
C GLY A 202 -40.41 1.44 0.71
N ASP A 203 -39.43 2.20 1.22
CA ASP A 203 -38.37 2.81 0.40
C ASP A 203 -37.22 1.83 0.15
N PHE A 204 -37.04 1.47 -1.12
CA PHE A 204 -35.96 0.60 -1.59
C PHE A 204 -34.57 1.19 -1.30
N PHE A 205 -34.37 2.50 -1.56
CA PHE A 205 -33.04 3.10 -1.48
C PHE A 205 -32.56 3.19 -0.02
N SER A 206 -33.46 3.52 0.91
CA SER A 206 -33.16 3.43 2.35
C SER A 206 -32.62 2.06 2.79
N HIS A 207 -33.22 0.97 2.30
CA HIS A 207 -32.75 -0.39 2.61
C HIS A 207 -31.43 -0.72 1.91
N PHE A 208 -31.30 -0.31 0.65
CA PHE A 208 -30.09 -0.52 -0.14
C PHE A 208 -28.89 0.20 0.49
N ASP A 209 -29.02 1.47 0.81
CA ASP A 209 -27.96 2.30 1.40
C ASP A 209 -27.55 1.78 2.78
N TRP A 210 -28.53 1.41 3.61
CA TRP A 210 -28.24 0.75 4.88
C TRP A 210 -27.44 -0.54 4.69
N CYS A 211 -27.81 -1.39 3.73
CA CYS A 211 -27.08 -2.63 3.44
C CYS A 211 -25.67 -2.36 2.95
N MET A 212 -25.49 -1.35 2.08
CA MET A 212 -24.18 -0.97 1.59
C MET A 212 -23.26 -0.48 2.71
N ALA A 213 -23.79 0.18 3.74
CA ALA A 213 -23.03 0.60 4.92
C ALA A 213 -22.84 -0.50 5.98
N ALA A 214 -23.69 -1.52 6.01
CA ALA A 214 -23.67 -2.57 7.01
C ALA A 214 -22.58 -3.64 6.76
N ARG A 215 -22.35 -4.54 7.74
CA ARG A 215 -21.52 -5.73 7.51
C ARG A 215 -22.26 -6.72 6.58
N PRO A 216 -21.57 -7.49 5.72
CA PRO A 216 -22.21 -8.37 4.73
C PRO A 216 -23.25 -9.34 5.29
N ASP A 217 -23.11 -9.79 6.53
CA ASP A 217 -24.02 -10.73 7.17
C ASP A 217 -25.30 -10.07 7.74
N MET A 218 -25.32 -8.74 7.91
CA MET A 218 -26.43 -8.03 8.56
C MET A 218 -27.72 -8.05 7.74
N ALA A 219 -27.63 -7.95 6.41
CA ALA A 219 -28.80 -8.01 5.54
C ALA A 219 -29.53 -9.37 5.65
N GLY A 220 -28.78 -10.46 5.79
CA GLY A 220 -29.33 -11.79 6.02
C GLY A 220 -30.02 -11.90 7.38
N ARG A 221 -29.38 -11.41 8.46
CA ARG A 221 -29.98 -11.38 9.81
C ARG A 221 -31.26 -10.54 9.85
N GLU A 222 -31.25 -9.40 9.19
CA GLU A 222 -32.40 -8.50 9.12
C GLU A 222 -33.55 -9.14 8.34
N THR A 223 -33.28 -9.79 7.21
CA THR A 223 -34.28 -10.57 6.46
C THR A 223 -34.91 -11.65 7.33
N ALA A 224 -34.10 -12.41 8.09
CA ALA A 224 -34.57 -13.45 8.98
C ALA A 224 -35.43 -12.90 10.13
N ALA A 225 -35.04 -11.76 10.71
CA ALA A 225 -35.83 -11.09 11.75
C ALA A 225 -37.20 -10.63 11.24
N ARG A 226 -37.26 -10.13 10.00
CA ARG A 226 -38.50 -9.71 9.35
C ARG A 226 -39.43 -10.90 9.04
N ASN A 227 -38.87 -12.01 8.56
CA ASN A 227 -39.62 -13.26 8.38
C ASN A 227 -40.20 -13.74 9.72
N ALA A 228 -39.39 -13.78 10.78
CA ALA A 228 -39.87 -14.19 12.10
C ALA A 228 -41.00 -13.30 12.63
N ALA A 229 -40.95 -11.99 12.37
CA ALA A 229 -42.02 -11.06 12.74
C ALA A 229 -43.32 -11.33 11.94
N LEU A 230 -43.24 -11.57 10.64
CA LEU A 230 -44.41 -11.89 9.80
C LEU A 230 -45.01 -13.27 10.13
N GLU A 231 -44.18 -14.25 10.44
CA GLU A 231 -44.63 -15.62 10.74
C GLU A 231 -45.21 -15.74 12.15
N LYS A 232 -44.52 -15.17 13.15
CA LYS A 232 -44.84 -15.39 14.57
C LYS A 232 -45.51 -14.19 15.22
N GLY A 233 -45.22 -12.98 14.74
CA GLY A 233 -45.78 -11.73 15.28
C GLY A 233 -47.08 -11.32 14.61
N CYS A 234 -47.29 -11.65 13.33
CA CYS A 234 -48.51 -11.25 12.60
C CYS A 234 -49.65 -12.28 12.72
N MET A 235 -50.17 -12.41 13.94
CA MET A 235 -51.19 -13.38 14.29
C MET A 235 -52.53 -12.70 14.64
N LEU A 236 -53.63 -13.42 14.46
CA LEU A 236 -54.98 -13.05 14.90
C LEU A 236 -55.47 -14.09 15.90
N LYS A 237 -55.99 -13.62 17.03
CA LYS A 237 -56.70 -14.47 17.98
C LYS A 237 -58.11 -14.71 17.44
N VAL A 238 -58.39 -15.94 17.03
CA VAL A 238 -59.73 -16.36 16.60
C VAL A 238 -60.32 -17.21 17.72
N CYS A 239 -61.49 -16.80 18.21
CA CYS A 239 -62.23 -17.50 19.24
C CYS A 239 -63.52 -18.07 18.66
N THR A 240 -63.76 -19.36 18.88
CA THR A 240 -65.02 -20.03 18.54
C THR A 240 -65.75 -20.40 19.81
N THR A 241 -66.98 -19.93 19.94
CA THR A 241 -67.87 -20.27 21.06
C THR A 241 -68.84 -21.34 20.60
N ARG A 242 -68.93 -22.45 21.33
CA ARG A 242 -69.93 -23.50 21.09
C ARG A 242 -70.74 -23.72 22.37
N LYS A 243 -72.04 -23.94 22.23
CA LYS A 243 -72.87 -24.45 23.31
C LYS A 243 -72.66 -25.95 23.41
N VAL A 244 -72.34 -26.43 24.60
CA VAL A 244 -72.21 -27.87 24.92
C VAL A 244 -73.27 -28.24 25.94
N ALA A 245 -73.80 -29.46 25.82
CA ALA A 245 -74.75 -29.99 26.78
C ALA A 245 -74.10 -30.12 28.16
N SER A 246 -74.83 -29.72 29.19
CA SER A 246 -74.43 -29.79 30.61
C SER A 246 -75.42 -30.70 31.34
N VAL A 247 -74.88 -31.59 32.17
CA VAL A 247 -75.67 -32.50 33.01
C VAL A 247 -76.30 -31.81 34.23
N THR A 248 -75.97 -30.54 34.46
CA THR A 248 -76.55 -29.69 35.52
C THR A 248 -77.17 -28.42 34.92
N PRO A 249 -78.34 -27.96 35.43
CA PRO A 249 -78.97 -26.72 34.99
C PRO A 249 -78.04 -25.50 35.14
N PRO A 250 -77.95 -24.61 34.14
CA PRO A 250 -78.60 -24.69 32.83
C PRO A 250 -78.01 -25.81 31.96
N PHE A 251 -78.88 -26.57 31.28
CA PHE A 251 -78.54 -27.76 30.47
C PHE A 251 -77.62 -27.47 29.26
N PHE A 252 -77.27 -26.22 29.01
CA PHE A 252 -76.27 -25.81 28.03
C PHE A 252 -75.28 -24.83 28.67
N LYS A 253 -73.99 -25.10 28.50
CA LYS A 253 -72.90 -24.19 28.87
C LYS A 253 -72.19 -23.72 27.60
N SER A 254 -71.80 -22.45 27.58
CA SER A 254 -70.98 -21.92 26.49
C SER A 254 -69.50 -22.22 26.77
N VAL A 255 -68.84 -22.90 25.86
CA VAL A 255 -67.39 -23.11 25.90
C VAL A 255 -66.76 -22.30 24.76
N THR A 256 -65.91 -21.36 25.14
CA THR A 256 -65.12 -20.57 24.19
C THR A 256 -63.72 -21.18 24.09
N ARG A 257 -63.29 -21.52 22.88
CA ARG A 257 -61.91 -21.90 22.59
C ARG A 257 -61.29 -20.88 21.65
N CYS A 258 -60.11 -20.40 21.99
CA CYS A 258 -59.36 -19.47 21.16
C CYS A 258 -58.08 -20.14 20.66
N ARG A 259 -57.68 -19.80 19.44
CA ARG A 259 -56.35 -20.14 18.89
C ARG A 259 -55.78 -18.93 18.15
N MET A 260 -54.46 -18.86 18.09
CA MET A 260 -53.77 -17.91 17.22
C MET A 260 -53.69 -18.51 15.82
N VAL A 261 -54.08 -17.74 14.81
CA VAL A 261 -53.89 -18.10 13.40
C VAL A 261 -53.13 -16.97 12.71
N PRO A 262 -52.29 -17.25 11.70
CA PRO A 262 -51.67 -16.19 10.90
C PRO A 262 -52.74 -15.26 10.33
N ARG A 263 -52.54 -13.94 10.45
CA ARG A 263 -53.38 -12.98 9.72
C ARG A 263 -53.22 -13.27 8.23
N GLN A 264 -54.31 -13.29 7.46
CA GLN A 264 -54.25 -13.42 6.01
C GLN A 264 -54.32 -12.05 5.33
N ALA A 265 -53.81 -11.96 4.11
CA ALA A 265 -53.93 -10.75 3.31
C ALA A 265 -55.41 -10.45 3.06
N ARG A 266 -55.79 -9.17 3.18
CA ARG A 266 -57.14 -8.69 2.85
C ARG A 266 -57.26 -8.34 1.37
#